data_AF-A0A949XDS5-F1
#
_entry.id   AF-A0A949XDS5-F1
#
_cell.length_a   1.000
_cell.length_b   1.000
_cell.length_c   1.000
_cell.angle_alpha   90.00
_cell.angle_beta   90.00
_cell.angle_gamma   90.00
#
_symmetry.space_group_name_H-M   'P 1'
#
loop_
_entity.id
_entity.type
_entity.pdbx_description
1 polymer ?
#
loop_
_entity_poly.entity_id
_entity_poly.type
_entity_poly.pdbx_seq_one_letter_code
_entity_poly.pdbx_strand_id
1 'polypeptide(L)'
;MNWFRFTTETLTAEEFREMSRRWERRLIKRIQYILLQILVFAGLPSWVTFAQAGEAGSRAVQVYHAFGDSITFGIGASITSDRYVSLIATDKALALTDLGISGSQACDVADAQIIPNENPGITSAAIYTEMVGLNDADVKGTGAYEANYTNCLTAGLSWLGIPSTHKTFAQNGFTSGAWANDGSWPDGAGLFSNTNGSTLSLTLVTLGRPIYLWYRMQDTNGGSFTYALDSGPATTVTTAPTPTISTQNGGATGRGVARLTGAGAGSHMVTIVVTSPTSPNNSVSIGAIGTPVAPSDSDLPYVYKGGVTKQRDDGNSAATAQYNSDALAVVNMLADDGLKITFVPVRNFIDGLPNQMFDQLHPNDLGHSLIRNAFESVWK
;
A
#
# COMPACT_ATOMS: atom_id res chain seq x y z
N MET A 1 -36.09 -2.52 -34.16
CA MET A 1 -36.62 -3.21 -32.97
C MET A 1 -35.88 -4.54 -32.86
N ASN A 2 -34.66 -4.52 -32.32
CA ASN A 2 -33.80 -5.70 -32.24
C ASN A 2 -34.01 -6.37 -30.88
N TRP A 3 -34.62 -7.55 -30.90
CA TRP A 3 -34.78 -8.41 -29.74
C TRP A 3 -33.46 -9.12 -29.46
N PHE A 4 -32.93 -8.96 -28.25
CA PHE A 4 -31.81 -9.75 -27.73
C PHE A 4 -32.26 -11.20 -27.55
N ARG A 5 -31.61 -12.15 -28.24
CA ARG A 5 -31.63 -13.57 -27.91
C ARG A 5 -30.63 -13.81 -26.78
N PHE A 6 -31.11 -14.17 -25.60
CA PHE A 6 -30.28 -14.76 -24.56
C PHE A 6 -30.10 -16.25 -24.88
N THR A 7 -28.86 -16.69 -25.06
CA THR A 7 -28.48 -18.10 -24.99
C THR A 7 -28.46 -18.53 -23.54
N THR A 8 -29.06 -19.68 -23.24
CA THR A 8 -29.18 -20.24 -21.89
C THR A 8 -27.84 -20.82 -21.44
N GLU A 9 -26.94 -19.96 -20.95
CA GLU A 9 -25.88 -20.40 -20.06
C GLU A 9 -26.39 -20.31 -18.62
N THR A 10 -26.27 -21.40 -17.87
CA THR A 10 -26.66 -21.46 -16.46
C THR A 10 -25.73 -20.60 -15.64
N LEU A 11 -26.20 -19.41 -15.25
CA LEU A 11 -25.55 -18.57 -14.26
C LEU A 11 -25.38 -19.35 -12.96
N THR A 12 -24.20 -19.28 -12.37
CA THR A 12 -23.95 -19.79 -11.02
C THR A 12 -24.76 -19.00 -9.99
N ALA A 13 -25.04 -19.61 -8.83
CA ALA A 13 -25.78 -18.96 -7.75
C ALA A 13 -25.08 -17.71 -7.19
N GLU A 14 -23.78 -17.54 -7.46
CA GLU A 14 -22.98 -16.39 -7.08
C GLU A 14 -23.10 -15.25 -8.11
N GLU A 15 -23.05 -15.56 -9.41
CA GLU A 15 -23.30 -14.59 -10.48
C GLU A 15 -24.73 -14.03 -10.43
N PHE A 16 -25.72 -14.86 -10.08
CA PHE A 16 -27.10 -14.39 -9.88
C PHE A 16 -27.21 -13.43 -8.68
N ARG A 17 -26.49 -13.71 -7.58
CA ARG A 17 -26.47 -12.83 -6.39
C ARG A 17 -25.80 -11.50 -6.70
N GLU A 18 -24.68 -11.53 -7.42
CA GLU A 18 -23.94 -10.33 -7.84
C GLU A 18 -24.77 -9.47 -8.82
N MET A 19 -25.42 -10.12 -9.80
CA MET A 19 -26.32 -9.46 -10.74
C MET A 19 -27.55 -8.86 -10.04
N SER A 20 -28.13 -9.57 -9.06
CA SER A 20 -29.25 -9.07 -8.25
C SER A 20 -28.85 -7.82 -7.45
N ARG A 21 -27.70 -7.83 -6.77
CA ARG A 21 -27.18 -6.66 -6.04
C ARG A 21 -26.93 -5.47 -6.97
N ARG A 22 -26.40 -5.70 -8.18
CA ARG A 22 -26.22 -4.65 -9.20
C ARG A 22 -27.56 -4.08 -9.67
N TRP A 23 -28.58 -4.91 -9.83
CA TRP A 23 -29.93 -4.49 -10.18
C TRP A 23 -30.59 -3.68 -9.06
N GLU A 24 -30.52 -4.13 -7.81
CA GLU A 24 -31.05 -3.39 -6.65
C GLU A 24 -30.42 -2.00 -6.52
N ARG A 25 -29.09 -1.90 -6.65
CA ARG A 25 -28.39 -0.60 -6.61
C ARG A 25 -28.82 0.34 -7.73
N ARG A 26 -29.04 -0.18 -8.95
CA ARG A 26 -29.54 0.61 -10.09
C ARG A 26 -31.02 1.00 -9.92
N LEU A 27 -31.83 0.12 -9.34
CA LEU A 27 -33.25 0.36 -9.08
C LEU A 27 -33.44 1.44 -8.02
N ILE A 28 -32.67 1.39 -6.91
CA ILE A 28 -32.71 2.41 -5.85
C ILE A 28 -32.36 3.80 -6.41
N LYS A 29 -31.27 3.91 -7.20
CA LYS A 29 -30.89 5.18 -7.83
C LYS A 29 -31.96 5.69 -8.82
N ARG A 30 -32.61 4.80 -9.58
CA ARG A 30 -33.71 5.18 -10.48
C ARG A 30 -34.97 5.59 -9.72
N ILE A 31 -35.32 4.93 -8.63
CA ILE A 31 -36.47 5.30 -7.79
C ILE A 31 -36.24 6.67 -7.14
N GLN A 32 -35.04 6.94 -6.61
CA GLN A 32 -34.69 8.25 -6.06
C GLN A 32 -34.79 9.36 -7.12
N TYR A 33 -34.32 9.10 -8.34
CA TYR A 33 -34.42 10.06 -9.45
C TYR A 33 -35.88 10.28 -9.89
N ILE A 34 -36.69 9.22 -9.98
CA ILE A 34 -38.11 9.32 -10.33
C ILE A 34 -38.90 10.07 -9.25
N LEU A 35 -38.63 9.80 -7.96
CA LEU A 35 -39.26 10.52 -6.85
C LEU A 35 -38.89 12.02 -6.86
N LEU A 36 -37.64 12.34 -7.19
CA LEU A 36 -37.19 13.72 -7.36
C LEU A 36 -37.90 14.42 -8.53
N GLN A 37 -38.09 13.72 -9.65
CA GLN A 37 -38.82 14.28 -10.79
C GLN A 37 -40.32 14.43 -10.54
N ILE A 38 -40.96 13.48 -9.85
CA ILE A 38 -42.37 13.57 -9.46
C ILE A 38 -42.61 14.77 -8.52
N LEU A 39 -41.69 15.02 -7.58
CA LEU A 39 -41.77 16.18 -6.68
C LEU A 39 -41.65 17.52 -7.43
N VAL A 40 -40.83 17.59 -8.49
CA VAL A 40 -40.70 18.79 -9.33
C VAL A 40 -41.95 19.02 -10.20
N PHE A 41 -42.57 17.96 -10.73
CA PHE A 41 -43.75 18.09 -11.59
C PHE A 41 -45.07 18.32 -10.82
N ALA A 42 -45.14 17.96 -9.54
CA ALA A 42 -46.37 18.09 -8.75
C ALA A 42 -46.65 19.53 -8.25
N GLY A 43 -45.82 20.52 -8.56
CA GLY A 43 -46.04 21.93 -8.18
C GLY A 43 -46.09 22.16 -6.67
N LEU A 44 -45.57 21.23 -5.87
CA LEU A 44 -45.48 21.39 -4.44
C LEU A 44 -44.42 22.46 -4.12
N PRO A 45 -44.70 23.40 -3.20
CA PRO A 45 -43.75 24.43 -2.84
C PRO A 45 -42.45 23.80 -2.34
N SER A 46 -41.33 24.37 -2.77
CA SER A 46 -39.94 23.92 -2.57
C SER A 46 -39.43 23.92 -1.12
N TRP A 47 -40.34 23.86 -0.13
CA TRP A 47 -40.06 23.93 1.30
C TRP A 47 -40.48 22.67 2.07
N VAL A 48 -40.69 21.53 1.40
CA VAL A 48 -40.63 20.24 2.10
C VAL A 48 -39.15 19.92 2.30
N THR A 49 -38.56 20.57 3.30
CA THR A 49 -37.35 20.07 3.94
C THR A 49 -37.70 18.67 4.44
N PHE A 50 -37.15 17.64 3.79
CA PHE A 50 -37.01 16.36 4.45
C PHE A 50 -36.16 16.63 5.70
N ALA A 51 -36.82 16.78 6.85
CA ALA A 51 -36.16 16.63 8.12
C ALA A 51 -35.63 15.20 8.15
N GLN A 52 -34.38 15.05 7.75
CA GLN A 52 -33.60 13.84 7.91
C GLN A 52 -33.37 13.68 9.41
N ALA A 53 -34.41 13.22 10.10
CA ALA A 53 -34.36 12.87 11.50
C ALA A 53 -33.49 11.62 11.63
N GLY A 54 -32.35 11.75 12.29
CA GLY A 54 -31.53 10.62 12.71
C GLY A 54 -30.04 10.90 12.53
N GLU A 55 -29.48 11.61 13.49
CA GLU A 55 -28.07 11.49 13.92
C GLU A 55 -27.05 11.22 12.81
N ALA A 56 -26.90 12.15 11.86
CA ALA A 56 -25.62 12.31 11.19
C ALA A 56 -24.66 12.97 12.19
N GLY A 57 -24.23 12.22 13.21
CA GLY A 57 -22.96 12.53 13.84
C GLY A 57 -21.97 12.71 12.71
N SER A 58 -21.40 13.90 12.59
CA SER A 58 -20.41 14.23 11.58
C SER A 58 -19.33 13.16 11.63
N ARG A 59 -19.47 12.12 10.79
CA ARG A 59 -18.38 11.20 10.55
C ARG A 59 -17.34 12.08 9.90
N ALA A 60 -16.22 12.26 10.60
CA ALA A 60 -15.07 12.93 10.04
C ALA A 60 -14.84 12.34 8.64
N VAL A 61 -14.72 13.21 7.64
CA VAL A 61 -14.43 12.78 6.27
C VAL A 61 -13.17 11.93 6.36
N GLN A 62 -13.29 10.65 6.01
CA GLN A 62 -12.16 9.74 6.04
C GLN A 62 -11.17 10.19 4.96
N VAL A 63 -9.91 10.28 5.38
CA VAL A 63 -8.80 10.65 4.51
C VAL A 63 -8.38 9.42 3.72
N TYR A 64 -8.24 9.58 2.40
CA TYR A 64 -7.85 8.52 1.48
C TYR A 64 -6.57 8.91 0.74
N HIS A 65 -5.47 8.19 0.99
CA HIS A 65 -4.22 8.42 0.28
C HIS A 65 -3.90 7.26 -0.66
N ALA A 66 -3.54 7.59 -1.90
CA ALA A 66 -3.23 6.62 -2.94
C ALA A 66 -1.76 6.73 -3.37
N PHE A 67 -1.04 5.61 -3.32
CA PHE A 67 0.36 5.47 -3.68
C PHE A 67 0.54 4.58 -4.90
N GLY A 68 1.62 4.77 -5.63
CA GLY A 68 1.95 3.89 -6.73
C GLY A 68 2.66 4.58 -7.88
N ASP A 69 2.42 4.04 -9.06
CA ASP A 69 3.08 4.46 -10.28
C ASP A 69 2.20 5.38 -11.16
N SER A 70 2.49 5.39 -12.47
CA SER A 70 1.75 6.14 -13.47
C SER A 70 0.27 5.76 -13.56
N ILE A 71 -0.11 4.53 -13.21
CA ILE A 71 -1.52 4.13 -13.20
C ILE A 71 -2.25 4.78 -12.02
N THR A 72 -1.62 4.85 -10.84
CA THR A 72 -2.16 5.60 -9.69
C THR A 72 -2.25 7.08 -10.00
N PHE A 73 -1.20 7.66 -10.59
CA PHE A 73 -1.21 9.05 -11.07
C PHE A 73 -2.32 9.32 -12.12
N GLY A 74 -2.77 8.28 -12.82
CA GLY A 74 -3.90 8.35 -13.75
C GLY A 74 -3.52 8.56 -15.21
N ILE A 75 -2.32 8.15 -15.64
CA ILE A 75 -1.98 8.11 -17.06
C ILE A 75 -2.96 7.18 -17.78
N GLY A 76 -3.50 7.64 -18.91
CA GLY A 76 -4.46 6.92 -19.75
C GLY A 76 -5.92 7.26 -19.47
N ALA A 77 -6.25 7.82 -18.29
CA ALA A 77 -7.55 8.45 -18.05
C ALA A 77 -7.68 9.75 -18.86
N SER A 78 -8.86 9.97 -19.45
CA SER A 78 -9.18 11.17 -20.26
C SER A 78 -9.21 12.44 -19.41
N ILE A 79 -9.66 12.35 -18.16
CA ILE A 79 -9.73 13.44 -17.18
C ILE A 79 -9.46 12.93 -15.76
N THR A 80 -9.12 13.84 -14.85
CA THR A 80 -8.77 13.51 -13.46
C THR A 80 -9.88 12.75 -12.72
N SER A 81 -11.16 13.02 -13.00
CA SER A 81 -12.27 12.30 -12.34
C SER A 81 -12.39 10.84 -12.77
N ASP A 82 -11.77 10.44 -13.87
CA ASP A 82 -11.90 9.10 -14.45
C ASP A 82 -10.76 8.17 -14.00
N ARG A 83 -9.78 8.69 -13.27
CA ARG A 83 -8.73 7.90 -12.61
C ARG A 83 -9.36 6.98 -11.58
N TYR A 84 -8.86 5.75 -11.45
CA TYR A 84 -9.44 4.77 -10.53
C TYR A 84 -9.50 5.28 -9.09
N VAL A 85 -8.47 6.00 -8.64
CA VAL A 85 -8.40 6.61 -7.30
C VAL A 85 -9.48 7.68 -7.10
N SER A 86 -9.70 8.54 -8.11
CA SER A 86 -10.75 9.57 -8.09
C SER A 86 -12.15 8.95 -8.08
N LEU A 87 -12.34 7.86 -8.82
CA LEU A 87 -13.59 7.11 -8.84
C LEU A 87 -13.88 6.49 -7.46
N ILE A 88 -12.88 5.85 -6.83
CA ILE A 88 -13.01 5.32 -5.46
C ILE A 88 -13.36 6.44 -4.49
N ALA A 89 -12.62 7.55 -4.52
CA ALA A 89 -12.84 8.69 -3.63
C ALA A 89 -14.26 9.25 -3.77
N THR A 90 -14.75 9.37 -4.99
CA THR A 90 -16.11 9.85 -5.29
C THR A 90 -17.16 8.86 -4.78
N ASP A 91 -17.02 7.57 -5.10
CA ASP A 91 -18.00 6.54 -4.72
C ASP A 91 -18.10 6.33 -3.20
N LYS A 92 -17.00 6.61 -2.47
CA LYS A 92 -16.90 6.46 -1.01
C LYS A 92 -16.98 7.78 -0.24
N ALA A 93 -17.14 8.91 -0.94
CA ALA A 93 -17.12 10.27 -0.36
C ALA A 93 -15.88 10.55 0.51
N LEU A 94 -14.70 10.17 0.02
CA LEU A 94 -13.41 10.33 0.70
C LEU A 94 -12.66 11.57 0.21
N ALA A 95 -11.85 12.17 1.08
CA ALA A 95 -10.90 13.19 0.68
C ALA A 95 -9.62 12.53 0.14
N LEU A 96 -9.40 12.61 -1.18
CA LEU A 96 -8.27 12.00 -1.87
C LEU A 96 -7.01 12.86 -1.83
N THR A 97 -5.89 12.26 -1.42
CA THR A 97 -4.53 12.69 -1.75
C THR A 97 -3.90 11.65 -2.68
N ASP A 98 -3.72 12.00 -3.95
CA ASP A 98 -3.05 11.14 -4.94
C ASP A 98 -1.54 11.44 -4.92
N LEU A 99 -0.75 10.44 -4.54
CA LEU A 99 0.70 10.48 -4.42
C LEU A 99 1.38 9.56 -5.46
N GLY A 100 0.63 9.08 -6.46
CA GLY A 100 1.20 8.31 -7.56
C GLY A 100 2.25 9.11 -8.34
N ILE A 101 3.38 8.48 -8.67
CA ILE A 101 4.45 9.10 -9.46
C ILE A 101 4.76 8.20 -10.65
N SER A 102 4.69 8.77 -11.86
CA SER A 102 5.00 8.04 -13.09
C SER A 102 6.42 7.44 -13.05
N GLY A 103 6.55 6.21 -13.54
CA GLY A 103 7.83 5.47 -13.55
C GLY A 103 8.24 4.92 -12.18
N SER A 104 7.50 5.17 -11.11
CA SER A 104 7.85 4.59 -9.80
C SER A 104 7.80 3.07 -9.81
N GLN A 105 8.79 2.49 -9.15
CA GLN A 105 8.89 1.09 -8.78
C GLN A 105 8.66 0.94 -7.26
N ALA A 106 8.52 -0.28 -6.75
CA ALA A 106 8.18 -0.49 -5.33
C ALA A 106 9.14 0.19 -4.34
N CYS A 107 10.44 0.24 -4.67
CA CYS A 107 11.42 0.94 -3.85
C CYS A 107 11.26 2.46 -3.86
N ASP A 108 10.86 3.06 -4.98
CA ASP A 108 10.53 4.49 -5.04
C ASP A 108 9.29 4.79 -4.21
N VAL A 109 8.27 3.93 -4.28
CA VAL A 109 7.02 4.11 -3.52
C VAL A 109 7.31 4.09 -2.02
N ALA A 110 8.07 3.11 -1.54
CA ALA A 110 8.43 3.05 -0.12
C ALA A 110 9.30 4.23 0.32
N ASP A 111 10.31 4.62 -0.49
CA ASP A 111 11.31 5.61 -0.12
C ASP A 111 10.88 7.06 -0.29
N ALA A 112 10.11 7.38 -1.34
CA ALA A 112 9.75 8.75 -1.71
C ALA A 112 8.28 9.08 -1.46
N GLN A 113 7.38 8.09 -1.46
CA GLN A 113 5.94 8.34 -1.34
C GLN A 113 5.38 7.98 0.03
N ILE A 114 5.63 6.77 0.54
CA ILE A 114 5.01 6.29 1.78
C ILE A 114 5.72 6.82 3.00
N ILE A 115 6.97 6.39 3.24
CA ILE A 115 7.62 6.59 4.54
C ILE A 115 7.84 8.08 4.87
N PRO A 116 8.24 8.95 3.92
CA PRO A 116 8.41 10.37 4.23
C PRO A 116 7.11 11.13 4.51
N ASN A 117 5.98 10.67 3.96
CA ASN A 117 4.72 11.43 3.98
C ASN A 117 3.69 10.87 4.96
N GLU A 118 3.80 9.60 5.33
CA GLU A 118 2.85 8.94 6.21
C GLU A 118 3.48 8.46 7.51
N ASN A 119 2.76 8.62 8.61
CA ASN A 119 3.04 7.89 9.84
C ASN A 119 1.71 7.68 10.60
N PRO A 120 0.89 6.72 10.15
CA PRO A 120 -0.52 6.67 10.52
C PRO A 120 -0.69 6.51 12.03
N GLY A 121 -1.57 7.29 12.65
CA GLY A 121 -1.93 7.13 14.06
C GLY A 121 -3.07 6.12 14.27
N ILE A 122 -3.54 6.01 15.51
CA ILE A 122 -4.71 5.20 15.90
C ILE A 122 -6.03 5.98 15.90
N THR A 123 -6.10 7.18 15.32
CA THR A 123 -7.32 8.02 15.36
C THR A 123 -7.79 8.46 13.99
N SER A 124 -7.05 8.18 12.93
CA SER A 124 -7.32 8.76 11.61
C SER A 124 -8.26 7.92 10.75
N ALA A 125 -8.53 6.64 11.09
CA ALA A 125 -9.26 5.70 10.24
C ALA A 125 -8.88 5.84 8.75
N ALA A 126 -7.61 6.17 8.49
CA ALA A 126 -7.14 6.55 7.17
C ALA A 126 -7.17 5.32 6.27
N ILE A 127 -7.55 5.54 5.03
CA ILE A 127 -7.56 4.50 4.01
C ILE A 127 -6.39 4.73 3.09
N TYR A 128 -5.62 3.68 2.87
CA TYR A 128 -4.46 3.68 2.01
C TYR A 128 -4.66 2.69 0.88
N THR A 129 -4.41 3.12 -0.36
CA THR A 129 -4.27 2.18 -1.48
C THR A 129 -2.87 2.29 -2.04
N GLU A 130 -2.23 1.17 -2.34
CA GLU A 130 -0.96 1.13 -3.05
C GLU A 130 -1.12 0.26 -4.30
N MET A 131 -0.74 0.77 -5.48
CA MET A 131 -0.70 -0.04 -6.70
C MET A 131 0.58 0.26 -7.47
N VAL A 132 1.52 -0.67 -7.40
CA VAL A 132 2.85 -0.63 -8.00
C VAL A 132 3.31 -2.06 -8.29
N GLY A 133 4.26 -2.18 -9.22
CA GLY A 133 4.86 -3.45 -9.65
C GLY A 133 4.81 -3.65 -11.16
N LEU A 134 4.00 -2.87 -11.88
CA LEU A 134 3.96 -2.96 -13.34
C LEU A 134 5.28 -2.48 -13.95
N ASN A 135 5.81 -1.34 -13.51
CA ASN A 135 7.11 -0.84 -13.96
C ASN A 135 8.25 -1.78 -13.55
N ASP A 136 8.18 -2.40 -12.37
CA ASP A 136 9.15 -3.41 -11.95
C ASP A 136 9.16 -4.60 -12.91
N ALA A 137 7.98 -5.15 -13.23
CA ALA A 137 7.86 -6.24 -14.18
C ALA A 137 8.32 -5.85 -15.60
N ASP A 138 7.98 -4.64 -16.05
CA ASP A 138 8.35 -4.13 -17.39
C ASP A 138 9.86 -3.90 -17.54
N VAL A 139 10.48 -3.24 -16.57
CA VAL A 139 11.87 -2.81 -16.65
C VAL A 139 12.85 -3.90 -16.21
N LYS A 140 12.48 -4.71 -15.22
CA LYS A 140 13.38 -5.69 -14.59
C LYS A 140 13.09 -7.12 -15.01
N GLY A 141 11.87 -7.41 -15.49
CA GLY A 141 11.43 -8.77 -15.78
C GLY A 141 11.44 -9.67 -14.55
N THR A 142 11.25 -10.95 -14.77
CA THR A 142 11.38 -11.99 -13.72
C THR A 142 12.84 -12.23 -13.36
N GLY A 143 13.14 -12.38 -12.07
CA GLY A 143 14.46 -12.78 -11.61
C GLY A 143 14.85 -12.16 -10.27
N ALA A 144 16.16 -12.02 -10.04
CA ALA A 144 16.70 -11.64 -8.73
C ALA A 144 16.22 -10.28 -8.19
N TYR A 145 15.72 -9.38 -9.05
CA TYR A 145 15.20 -8.08 -8.62
C TYR A 145 13.92 -8.19 -7.76
N GLU A 146 13.19 -9.30 -7.86
CA GLU A 146 11.98 -9.54 -7.05
C GLU A 146 12.27 -9.50 -5.54
N ALA A 147 13.52 -9.78 -5.12
CA ALA A 147 13.95 -9.61 -3.73
C ALA A 147 13.92 -8.13 -3.28
N ASN A 148 14.31 -7.20 -4.15
CA ASN A 148 14.20 -5.76 -3.85
C ASN A 148 12.74 -5.33 -3.84
N TYR A 149 11.96 -5.76 -4.84
CA TYR A 149 10.54 -5.49 -4.94
C TYR A 149 9.79 -5.91 -3.66
N THR A 150 9.93 -7.17 -3.25
CA THR A 150 9.25 -7.72 -2.07
C THR A 150 9.71 -7.07 -0.77
N ASN A 151 11.00 -6.76 -0.61
CA ASN A 151 11.50 -6.10 0.59
C ASN A 151 10.99 -4.65 0.71
N CYS A 152 11.08 -3.87 -0.38
CA CYS A 152 10.54 -2.51 -0.44
C CYS A 152 9.03 -2.47 -0.24
N LEU A 153 8.31 -3.38 -0.89
CA LEU A 153 6.86 -3.52 -0.74
C LEU A 153 6.48 -3.85 0.71
N THR A 154 7.17 -4.82 1.32
CA THR A 154 6.93 -5.20 2.73
C THR A 154 7.21 -4.02 3.65
N ALA A 155 8.27 -3.25 3.41
CA ALA A 155 8.62 -2.08 4.21
C ALA A 155 7.53 -1.00 4.16
N GLY A 156 7.06 -0.64 2.96
CA GLY A 156 6.00 0.36 2.77
C GLY A 156 4.67 -0.07 3.39
N LEU A 157 4.20 -1.28 3.06
CA LEU A 157 2.92 -1.79 3.54
C LEU A 157 2.89 -1.99 5.06
N SER A 158 3.97 -2.53 5.65
CA SER A 158 4.05 -2.68 7.11
C SER A 158 4.13 -1.34 7.83
N TRP A 159 4.79 -0.34 7.23
CA TRP A 159 4.84 1.01 7.79
C TRP A 159 3.46 1.67 7.85
N LEU A 160 2.64 1.50 6.81
CA LEU A 160 1.26 1.98 6.79
C LEU A 160 0.36 1.19 7.74
N GLY A 161 0.52 -0.13 7.80
CA GLY A 161 -0.35 -1.01 8.58
C GLY A 161 -0.06 -1.03 10.08
N ILE A 162 1.11 -0.55 10.53
CA ILE A 162 1.46 -0.44 11.94
C ILE A 162 1.28 1.02 12.40
N PRO A 163 0.38 1.31 13.36
CA PRO A 163 0.22 2.67 13.85
C PRO A 163 1.50 3.22 14.50
N SER A 164 1.69 4.53 14.43
CA SER A 164 2.84 5.25 14.98
C SER A 164 3.03 5.06 16.48
N THR A 165 1.94 4.88 17.25
CA THR A 165 1.98 4.55 18.69
C THR A 165 2.53 3.15 18.99
N HIS A 166 2.68 2.30 17.96
CA HIS A 166 3.27 0.97 18.05
C HIS A 166 4.58 0.87 17.27
N LYS A 167 5.18 2.02 16.98
CA LYS A 167 6.55 2.16 16.49
C LYS A 167 7.41 2.81 17.56
N THR A 168 8.61 2.28 17.73
CA THR A 168 9.68 2.95 18.46
C THR A 168 10.69 3.46 17.45
N PHE A 169 10.71 4.76 17.24
CA PHE A 169 11.64 5.44 16.33
C PHE A 169 13.08 5.35 16.81
N ALA A 170 14.02 5.30 15.87
CA ALA A 170 15.44 5.17 16.16
C ALA A 170 15.96 6.29 17.07
N GLN A 171 15.50 7.53 16.87
CA GLN A 171 15.89 8.67 17.70
C GLN A 171 15.43 8.57 19.17
N ASN A 172 14.47 7.70 19.48
CA ASN A 172 14.03 7.42 20.85
C ASN A 172 14.80 6.24 21.50
N GLY A 173 15.74 5.63 20.78
CA GLY A 173 16.53 4.50 21.26
C GLY A 173 17.72 4.89 22.12
N PHE A 174 18.34 3.89 22.74
CA PHE A 174 19.59 4.04 23.47
C PHE A 174 20.75 3.78 22.52
N THR A 175 21.64 4.76 22.37
CA THR A 175 22.80 4.66 21.48
C THR A 175 24.10 4.55 22.25
N SER A 176 25.06 3.84 21.67
CA SER A 176 26.47 3.88 22.03
C SER A 176 27.32 4.01 20.76
N GLY A 177 28.43 4.73 20.84
CA GLY A 177 29.22 5.08 19.66
C GLY A 177 28.64 6.27 18.87
N ALA A 178 28.95 6.33 17.58
CA ALA A 178 28.61 7.48 16.75
C ALA A 178 27.30 7.25 16.00
N TRP A 179 26.24 7.97 16.40
CA TRP A 179 24.97 8.05 15.69
C TRP A 179 24.62 9.52 15.45
N ALA A 180 24.01 9.80 14.31
CA ALA A 180 23.50 11.12 13.96
C ALA A 180 22.08 11.01 13.39
N ASN A 181 21.33 12.10 13.44
CA ASN A 181 20.00 12.16 12.86
C ASN A 181 20.07 11.92 11.35
N ASP A 182 19.20 11.05 10.84
CA ASP A 182 19.05 10.82 9.41
C ASP A 182 17.79 11.54 8.90
N GLY A 183 18.01 12.67 8.22
CA GLY A 183 16.94 13.48 7.63
C GLY A 183 16.25 12.85 6.41
N SER A 184 16.63 11.63 6.01
CA SER A 184 15.90 10.87 4.97
C SER A 184 14.68 10.11 5.51
N TRP A 185 14.46 10.14 6.83
CA TRP A 185 13.24 9.65 7.46
C TRP A 185 12.36 10.83 7.91
N PRO A 186 11.08 10.60 8.25
CA PRO A 186 10.26 11.61 8.91
C PRO A 186 10.97 12.23 10.11
N ASP A 187 10.68 13.50 10.39
CA ASP A 187 11.26 14.22 11.51
C ASP A 187 11.07 13.45 12.82
N GLY A 188 12.17 13.28 13.56
CA GLY A 188 12.17 12.51 14.82
C GLY A 188 12.23 10.99 14.66
N ALA A 189 12.30 10.47 13.43
CA ALA A 189 12.32 9.02 13.20
C ALA A 189 13.74 8.43 13.18
N GLY A 190 14.53 8.83 12.18
CA GLY A 190 15.72 8.09 11.76
C GLY A 190 17.02 8.47 12.44
N LEU A 191 17.88 7.47 12.64
CA LEU A 191 19.30 7.62 12.96
C LEU A 191 20.16 6.90 11.93
N PHE A 192 21.35 7.41 11.66
CA PHE A 192 22.37 6.70 10.91
C PHE A 192 23.70 6.66 11.66
N SER A 193 24.48 5.62 11.35
CA SER A 193 25.86 5.47 11.76
C SER A 193 26.68 4.90 10.60
N ASN A 194 27.95 5.25 10.56
CA ASN A 194 28.93 4.75 9.61
C ASN A 194 30.20 4.24 10.33
N THR A 195 30.07 3.97 11.63
CA THR A 195 31.17 3.65 12.53
C THR A 195 30.97 2.26 13.12
N ASN A 196 31.93 1.38 12.84
CA ASN A 196 31.95 0.00 13.31
C ASN A 196 31.80 -0.07 14.84
N GLY A 197 30.97 -1.00 15.32
CA GLY A 197 30.71 -1.22 16.74
C GLY A 197 29.74 -0.23 17.37
N SER A 198 29.24 0.78 16.64
CA SER A 198 28.16 1.63 17.15
C SER A 198 26.90 0.80 17.34
N THR A 199 26.21 0.99 18.47
CA THR A 199 25.02 0.22 18.84
C THR A 199 23.80 1.10 19.01
N LEU A 200 22.63 0.57 18.64
CA LEU A 200 21.33 1.19 18.86
C LEU A 200 20.41 0.13 19.47
N SER A 201 19.83 0.42 20.64
CA SER A 201 18.87 -0.46 21.30
C SER A 201 17.50 0.20 21.32
N LEU A 202 16.50 -0.51 20.79
CA LEU A 202 15.12 -0.06 20.72
C LEU A 202 14.24 -1.04 21.48
N THR A 203 13.29 -0.52 22.25
CA THR A 203 12.35 -1.35 23.02
C THR A 203 10.93 -1.16 22.50
N LEU A 204 10.14 -2.23 22.52
CA LEU A 204 8.71 -2.17 22.25
C LEU A 204 7.98 -3.25 23.03
N VAL A 205 6.66 -3.15 23.11
CA VAL A 205 5.79 -4.20 23.65
C VAL A 205 5.02 -4.83 22.49
N THR A 206 5.06 -6.16 22.38
CA THR A 206 4.30 -6.94 21.39
C THR A 206 3.32 -7.89 22.07
N LEU A 207 2.25 -8.25 21.34
CA LEU A 207 1.27 -9.27 21.73
C LEU A 207 1.67 -10.68 21.28
N GLY A 208 2.97 -10.93 21.09
CA GLY A 208 3.49 -12.16 20.48
C GLY A 208 3.44 -12.14 18.95
N ARG A 209 3.36 -10.94 18.36
CA ARG A 209 3.40 -10.69 16.92
C ARG A 209 4.83 -10.35 16.48
N PRO A 210 5.16 -10.54 15.19
CA PRO A 210 6.47 -10.18 14.67
C PRO A 210 6.84 -8.72 14.92
N ILE A 211 8.14 -8.46 14.95
CA ILE A 211 8.72 -7.12 15.03
C ILE A 211 9.30 -6.79 13.67
N TYR A 212 8.98 -5.61 13.14
CA TYR A 212 9.51 -5.08 11.90
C TYR A 212 10.56 -4.04 12.23
N LEU A 213 11.76 -4.21 11.69
CA LEU A 213 12.88 -3.26 11.79
C LEU A 213 13.08 -2.61 10.42
N TRP A 214 12.71 -1.33 10.30
CA TRP A 214 12.85 -0.58 9.06
C TRP A 214 14.24 0.04 8.95
N TYR A 215 14.87 -0.14 7.79
CA TYR A 215 16.20 0.37 7.50
C TYR A 215 16.29 0.91 6.07
N ARG A 216 17.30 1.73 5.80
CA ARG A 216 17.56 2.25 4.45
C ARG A 216 18.39 1.25 3.65
N MET A 217 17.94 0.94 2.44
CA MET A 217 18.75 0.29 1.40
C MET A 217 19.33 1.34 0.47
N GLN A 218 20.55 1.13 0.00
CA GLN A 218 21.20 2.06 -0.94
C GLN A 218 22.18 1.32 -1.84
N ASP A 219 22.12 1.59 -3.13
CA ASP A 219 23.05 1.04 -4.11
C ASP A 219 24.49 1.43 -3.76
N THR A 220 25.42 0.49 -3.97
CA THR A 220 26.86 0.67 -3.72
C THR A 220 27.26 1.00 -2.27
N ASN A 221 26.32 0.96 -1.32
CA ASN A 221 26.58 1.18 0.10
C ASN A 221 27.22 -0.06 0.75
N GLY A 222 28.44 0.06 1.26
CA GLY A 222 29.13 -1.06 1.94
C GLY A 222 28.68 -1.30 3.39
N GLY A 223 27.57 -0.67 3.80
CA GLY A 223 27.00 -0.78 5.14
C GLY A 223 26.50 -2.19 5.45
N SER A 224 26.74 -2.62 6.68
CA SER A 224 26.14 -3.83 7.24
C SER A 224 25.97 -3.68 8.75
N PHE A 225 24.93 -4.31 9.26
CA PHE A 225 24.68 -4.36 10.69
C PHE A 225 24.19 -5.75 11.08
N THR A 226 24.23 -6.04 12.37
CA THR A 226 23.46 -7.14 12.93
C THR A 226 22.33 -6.61 13.78
N TYR A 227 21.24 -7.38 13.88
CA TYR A 227 20.24 -7.19 14.92
C TYR A 227 20.13 -8.45 15.78
N ALA A 228 19.80 -8.28 17.06
CA ALA A 228 19.46 -9.36 17.98
C ALA A 228 18.17 -9.01 18.72
N LEU A 229 17.26 -9.98 18.85
CA LEU A 229 16.06 -9.87 19.69
C LEU A 229 16.41 -10.36 21.09
N ASP A 230 16.28 -9.48 22.08
CA ASP A 230 16.68 -9.69 23.47
C ASP A 230 18.14 -10.18 23.55
N SER A 231 18.38 -11.32 24.21
CA SER A 231 19.69 -11.98 24.26
C SER A 231 19.83 -13.10 23.21
N GLY A 232 19.00 -13.08 22.17
CA GLY A 232 19.01 -14.06 21.09
C GLY A 232 20.20 -13.94 20.14
N PRO A 233 20.33 -14.87 19.19
CA PRO A 233 21.41 -14.83 18.19
C PRO A 233 21.27 -13.59 17.29
N ALA A 234 22.42 -13.03 16.92
CA ALA A 234 22.49 -11.90 16.01
C ALA A 234 22.30 -12.35 14.56
N THR A 235 21.51 -11.59 13.79
CA THR A 235 21.29 -11.79 12.35
C THR A 235 21.88 -10.63 11.56
N THR A 236 22.68 -10.92 10.54
CA THR A 236 23.32 -9.91 9.69
C THR A 236 22.38 -9.40 8.60
N VAL A 237 22.40 -8.09 8.37
CA VAL A 237 21.72 -7.40 7.29
C VAL A 237 22.73 -6.53 6.54
N THR A 238 22.76 -6.68 5.22
CA THR A 238 23.51 -5.79 4.31
C THR A 238 22.60 -4.67 3.84
N THR A 239 23.11 -3.44 3.77
CA THR A 239 22.33 -2.29 3.30
C THR A 239 22.45 -2.06 1.80
N ALA A 240 23.43 -2.68 1.14
CA ALA A 240 23.49 -2.78 -0.32
C ALA A 240 22.56 -3.90 -0.82
N PRO A 241 21.54 -3.57 -1.63
CA PRO A 241 20.71 -4.56 -2.30
C PRO A 241 21.51 -5.28 -3.40
N THR A 242 21.15 -6.54 -3.69
CA THR A 242 21.71 -7.32 -4.81
C THR A 242 20.58 -8.03 -5.53
N PRO A 243 20.26 -7.68 -6.79
CA PRO A 243 20.90 -6.66 -7.64
C PRO A 243 20.68 -5.23 -7.10
N THR A 244 21.33 -4.24 -7.70
CA THR A 244 21.09 -2.81 -7.38
C THR A 244 19.63 -2.42 -7.64
N ILE A 245 19.11 -1.48 -6.85
CA ILE A 245 17.76 -0.92 -6.97
C ILE A 245 17.59 -0.23 -8.32
N SER A 246 18.48 0.71 -8.67
CA SER A 246 18.51 1.44 -9.95
C SER A 246 17.14 1.54 -10.64
N THR A 247 16.22 2.32 -10.08
CA THR A 247 14.85 2.37 -10.58
C THR A 247 14.73 3.12 -11.90
N GLN A 248 13.60 2.98 -12.58
CA GLN A 248 13.30 3.74 -13.81
C GLN A 248 13.35 5.26 -13.60
N ASN A 249 13.03 5.73 -12.38
CA ASN A 249 13.13 7.13 -12.00
C ASN A 249 14.55 7.56 -11.61
N GLY A 250 15.55 6.70 -11.80
CA GLY A 250 16.94 6.95 -11.44
C GLY A 250 17.21 6.82 -9.94
N GLY A 251 16.25 6.28 -9.17
CA GLY A 251 16.40 6.04 -7.74
C GLY A 251 17.48 4.99 -7.47
N ALA A 252 18.34 5.27 -6.49
CA ALA A 252 19.40 4.40 -6.01
C ALA A 252 19.24 4.04 -4.53
N THR A 253 18.09 4.40 -3.94
CA THR A 253 17.75 4.19 -2.53
C THR A 253 16.39 3.51 -2.43
N GLY A 254 16.18 2.83 -1.30
CA GLY A 254 14.94 2.14 -0.97
C GLY A 254 14.79 2.01 0.54
N ARG A 255 13.63 1.54 0.97
CA ARG A 255 13.39 1.17 2.38
C ARG A 255 13.23 -0.32 2.48
N GLY A 256 14.05 -0.96 3.28
CA GLY A 256 13.96 -2.38 3.56
C GLY A 256 13.36 -2.61 4.94
N VAL A 257 12.97 -3.86 5.19
CA VAL A 257 12.49 -4.27 6.51
C VAL A 257 13.02 -5.66 6.87
N ALA A 258 13.57 -5.78 8.07
CA ALA A 258 13.83 -7.08 8.66
C ALA A 258 12.62 -7.46 9.52
N ARG A 259 12.07 -8.65 9.27
CA ARG A 259 10.93 -9.20 10.01
C ARG A 259 11.41 -10.24 11.02
N LEU A 260 11.37 -9.88 12.30
CA LEU A 260 11.79 -10.69 13.43
C LEU A 260 10.59 -11.50 13.94
N THR A 261 10.69 -12.83 13.90
CA THR A 261 9.64 -13.74 14.37
C THR A 261 10.04 -14.45 15.66
N GLY A 262 9.08 -15.08 16.33
CA GLY A 262 9.32 -15.83 17.57
C GLY A 262 9.38 -14.98 18.83
N ALA A 263 9.10 -13.67 18.75
CA ALA A 263 8.90 -12.83 19.92
C ALA A 263 7.65 -13.31 20.68
N GLY A 264 7.79 -13.56 21.98
CA GLY A 264 6.65 -13.80 22.86
C GLY A 264 5.80 -12.55 23.06
N ALA A 265 4.71 -12.65 23.81
CA ALA A 265 4.02 -11.46 24.28
C ALA A 265 4.82 -10.81 25.42
N GLY A 266 5.01 -9.50 25.38
CA GLY A 266 5.75 -8.76 26.40
C GLY A 266 6.63 -7.66 25.84
N SER A 267 7.49 -7.13 26.72
CA SER A 267 8.51 -6.14 26.36
C SER A 267 9.72 -6.83 25.77
N HIS A 268 10.19 -6.34 24.63
CA HIS A 268 11.37 -6.85 23.94
C HIS A 268 12.35 -5.72 23.62
N MET A 269 13.63 -6.08 23.50
CA MET A 269 14.68 -5.17 23.06
C MET A 269 15.30 -5.67 21.76
N VAL A 270 15.29 -4.84 20.72
CA VAL A 270 16.04 -5.08 19.49
C VAL A 270 17.35 -4.32 19.59
N THR A 271 18.47 -5.07 19.63
CA THR A 271 19.82 -4.50 19.67
C THR A 271 20.42 -4.55 18.28
N ILE A 272 20.83 -3.39 17.76
CA ILE A 272 21.45 -3.23 16.45
C ILE A 272 22.93 -2.89 16.65
N VAL A 273 23.82 -3.50 15.88
CA VAL A 273 25.26 -3.23 15.91
C VAL A 273 25.78 -3.02 14.49
N VAL A 274 26.43 -1.90 14.23
CA VAL A 274 27.08 -1.65 12.94
C VAL A 274 28.31 -2.56 12.80
N THR A 275 28.30 -3.43 11.80
CA THR A 275 29.35 -4.43 11.58
C THR A 275 30.26 -4.12 10.40
N SER A 276 29.86 -3.24 9.49
CA SER A 276 30.73 -2.77 8.41
C SER A 276 31.91 -1.96 8.94
N PRO A 277 33.07 -1.94 8.23
CA PRO A 277 34.19 -1.08 8.58
C PRO A 277 33.78 0.39 8.67
N THR A 278 34.41 1.16 9.56
CA THR A 278 34.16 2.61 9.68
C THR A 278 34.52 3.33 8.38
N SER A 279 33.53 3.90 7.71
CA SER A 279 33.70 4.59 6.42
C SER A 279 32.43 5.37 6.05
N PRO A 280 32.52 6.58 5.49
CA PRO A 280 31.35 7.32 5.02
C PRO A 280 30.53 6.56 3.95
N ASN A 281 31.14 5.61 3.24
CA ASN A 281 30.48 4.78 2.23
C ASN A 281 29.79 3.53 2.82
N ASN A 282 29.87 3.33 4.14
CA ASN A 282 29.30 2.18 4.84
C ASN A 282 28.22 2.64 5.83
N SER A 283 27.21 3.33 5.32
CA SER A 283 26.15 3.93 6.14
C SER A 283 25.09 2.88 6.50
N VAL A 284 24.82 2.73 7.79
CA VAL A 284 23.67 2.02 8.34
C VAL A 284 22.66 3.05 8.82
N SER A 285 21.45 2.99 8.31
CA SER A 285 20.36 3.91 8.68
C SER A 285 19.14 3.12 9.11
N ILE A 286 18.63 3.45 10.29
CA ILE A 286 17.52 2.79 10.96
C ILE A 286 16.42 3.82 11.18
N GLY A 287 15.19 3.48 10.78
CA GLY A 287 14.03 4.34 10.95
C GLY A 287 13.29 4.07 12.26
N ALA A 288 12.87 2.81 12.45
CA ALA A 288 12.10 2.40 13.62
C ALA A 288 12.13 0.88 13.79
N ILE A 289 11.66 0.43 14.96
CA ILE A 289 11.04 -0.88 15.10
C ILE A 289 9.54 -0.73 15.33
N GLY A 290 8.73 -1.73 14.98
CA GLY A 290 7.30 -1.70 15.24
C GLY A 290 6.69 -3.09 15.21
N THR A 291 5.47 -3.22 15.73
CA THR A 291 4.80 -4.51 15.83
C THR A 291 3.30 -4.38 15.54
N PRO A 292 2.65 -5.38 14.94
CA PRO A 292 1.22 -5.39 14.73
C PRO A 292 0.45 -5.35 16.05
N VAL A 293 -0.75 -4.79 15.97
CA VAL A 293 -1.66 -4.62 17.12
C VAL A 293 -2.87 -5.51 16.99
N ALA A 294 -3.68 -5.59 18.05
CA ALA A 294 -4.88 -6.42 18.02
C ALA A 294 -5.90 -5.88 17.00
N PRO A 295 -6.55 -6.75 16.19
CA PRO A 295 -7.52 -6.32 15.17
C PRO A 295 -8.74 -5.57 15.70
N SER A 296 -9.02 -5.67 17.01
CA SER A 296 -10.17 -5.06 17.69
C SER A 296 -10.10 -3.54 17.76
N ASP A 297 -8.94 -2.94 17.53
CA ASP A 297 -8.82 -1.49 17.46
C ASP A 297 -9.52 -1.02 16.18
N SER A 298 -10.72 -0.46 16.33
CA SER A 298 -11.58 0.02 15.22
C SER A 298 -10.92 1.12 14.40
N ASP A 299 -9.84 1.69 14.92
CA ASP A 299 -9.24 2.91 14.43
C ASP A 299 -7.90 2.68 13.70
N LEU A 300 -7.59 1.41 13.42
CA LEU A 300 -6.41 1.05 12.64
C LEU A 300 -6.55 1.45 11.17
N PRO A 301 -5.42 1.83 10.52
CA PRO A 301 -5.37 2.04 9.08
C PRO A 301 -5.86 0.82 8.29
N TYR A 302 -6.63 1.07 7.22
CA TYR A 302 -6.93 0.06 6.22
C TYR A 302 -6.01 0.25 5.03
N VAL A 303 -5.22 -0.78 4.70
CA VAL A 303 -4.30 -0.73 3.55
C VAL A 303 -4.76 -1.74 2.50
N TYR A 304 -4.94 -1.26 1.28
CA TYR A 304 -5.31 -2.08 0.12
C TYR A 304 -4.15 -2.10 -0.87
N LYS A 305 -3.57 -3.28 -1.11
CA LYS A 305 -2.53 -3.44 -2.14
C LYS A 305 -3.18 -3.95 -3.42
N GLY A 306 -3.18 -3.11 -4.45
CA GLY A 306 -3.50 -3.48 -5.83
C GLY A 306 -2.52 -4.52 -6.37
N GLY A 307 -3.05 -5.60 -6.94
CA GLY A 307 -2.27 -6.53 -7.77
C GLY A 307 -1.70 -5.85 -9.02
N VAL A 308 -0.77 -6.53 -9.69
CA VAL A 308 -0.12 -6.02 -10.92
C VAL A 308 -1.02 -6.33 -12.12
N THR A 309 -1.35 -5.29 -12.90
CA THR A 309 -2.20 -5.40 -14.08
C THR A 309 -1.52 -6.20 -15.19
N LYS A 310 -2.31 -6.74 -16.13
CA LYS A 310 -1.78 -7.20 -17.41
C LYS A 310 -1.35 -5.99 -18.23
N GLN A 311 -0.29 -6.12 -19.02
CA GLN A 311 -0.02 -5.16 -20.09
C GLN A 311 -0.99 -5.40 -21.27
N ARG A 312 -1.00 -4.47 -22.22
CA ARG A 312 -1.79 -4.63 -23.44
C ARG A 312 -1.41 -5.91 -24.19
N ASP A 313 -2.43 -6.62 -24.66
CA ASP A 313 -2.36 -7.91 -25.34
C ASP A 313 -1.61 -8.99 -24.52
N ASP A 314 -1.67 -8.87 -23.18
CA ASP A 314 -0.93 -9.69 -22.21
C ASP A 314 0.59 -9.72 -22.47
N GLY A 315 1.13 -8.58 -22.94
CA GLY A 315 2.57 -8.37 -23.05
C GLY A 315 3.26 -8.61 -21.70
N ASN A 316 4.45 -9.22 -21.75
CA ASN A 316 5.23 -9.54 -20.55
C ASN A 316 4.43 -10.31 -19.46
N SER A 317 3.54 -11.21 -19.90
CA SER A 317 2.61 -11.95 -19.04
C SER A 317 3.31 -12.66 -17.86
N ALA A 318 4.46 -13.30 -18.12
CA ALA A 318 5.20 -14.03 -17.10
C ALA A 318 5.68 -13.12 -15.96
N ALA A 319 6.31 -11.98 -16.28
CA ALA A 319 6.78 -11.06 -15.25
C ALA A 319 5.61 -10.40 -14.52
N THR A 320 4.61 -9.89 -15.23
CA THR A 320 3.46 -9.25 -14.56
C THR A 320 2.69 -10.23 -13.67
N ALA A 321 2.59 -11.51 -14.04
CA ALA A 321 2.01 -12.55 -13.21
C ALA A 321 2.87 -12.87 -11.98
N GLN A 322 4.20 -12.94 -12.14
CA GLN A 322 5.12 -13.21 -11.03
C GLN A 322 5.08 -12.11 -9.98
N TYR A 323 5.20 -10.83 -10.37
CA TYR A 323 5.11 -9.70 -9.44
C TYR A 323 3.73 -9.60 -8.78
N ASN A 324 2.65 -9.97 -9.48
CA ASN A 324 1.33 -10.08 -8.88
C ASN A 324 1.27 -11.17 -7.79
N SER A 325 1.90 -12.32 -8.04
CA SER A 325 2.01 -13.40 -7.06
C SER A 325 2.84 -12.99 -5.85
N ASP A 326 3.96 -12.30 -6.07
CA ASP A 326 4.83 -11.80 -5.00
C ASP A 326 4.10 -10.76 -4.13
N ALA A 327 3.35 -9.85 -4.75
CA ALA A 327 2.51 -8.89 -4.03
C ALA A 327 1.45 -9.60 -3.16
N LEU A 328 0.78 -10.63 -3.69
CA LEU A 328 -0.17 -11.43 -2.92
C LEU A 328 0.51 -12.16 -1.76
N ALA A 329 1.69 -12.73 -1.97
CA ALA A 329 2.45 -13.41 -0.93
C ALA A 329 2.86 -12.46 0.20
N VAL A 330 3.33 -11.25 -0.12
CA VAL A 330 3.65 -10.21 0.87
C VAL A 330 2.39 -9.81 1.66
N VAL A 331 1.27 -9.57 0.97
CA VAL A 331 0.03 -9.18 1.66
C VAL A 331 -0.49 -10.29 2.57
N ASN A 332 -0.48 -11.54 2.11
CA ASN A 332 -0.89 -12.68 2.95
C ASN A 332 -0.01 -12.80 4.18
N MET A 333 1.31 -12.68 4.03
CA MET A 333 2.25 -12.70 5.14
C MET A 333 1.96 -11.60 6.17
N LEU A 334 1.75 -10.36 5.72
CA LEU A 334 1.42 -9.26 6.64
C LEU A 334 0.03 -9.41 7.27
N ALA A 335 -0.94 -9.95 6.54
CA ALA A 335 -2.27 -10.23 7.09
C ALA A 335 -2.21 -11.33 8.17
N ASP A 336 -1.42 -12.40 7.96
CA ASP A 336 -1.19 -13.47 8.92
C ASP A 336 -0.50 -12.93 10.21
N ASP A 337 0.33 -11.91 10.04
CA ASP A 337 0.96 -11.19 11.17
C ASP A 337 -0.02 -10.32 11.95
N GLY A 338 -1.22 -10.11 11.44
CA GLY A 338 -2.29 -9.37 12.08
C GLY A 338 -2.46 -7.93 11.57
N LEU A 339 -1.75 -7.52 10.52
CA LEU A 339 -1.96 -6.21 9.92
C LEU A 339 -3.26 -6.19 9.10
N LYS A 340 -4.00 -5.07 9.12
CA LYS A 340 -5.22 -4.87 8.31
C LYS A 340 -4.88 -4.51 6.86
N ILE A 341 -4.28 -5.46 6.17
CA ILE A 341 -3.85 -5.30 4.77
C ILE A 341 -4.64 -6.27 3.90
N THR A 342 -5.21 -5.78 2.81
CA THR A 342 -6.04 -6.56 1.90
C THR A 342 -5.47 -6.53 0.48
N PHE A 343 -5.32 -7.70 -0.13
CA PHE A 343 -4.92 -7.80 -1.52
C PHE A 343 -6.13 -7.56 -2.42
N VAL A 344 -5.95 -6.72 -3.43
CA VAL A 344 -6.99 -6.42 -4.42
C VAL A 344 -6.63 -7.13 -5.72
N PRO A 345 -7.43 -8.10 -6.19
CA PRO A 345 -7.10 -8.93 -7.34
C PRO A 345 -7.34 -8.21 -8.67
N VAL A 346 -6.67 -7.07 -8.88
CA VAL A 346 -6.85 -6.19 -10.04
C VAL A 346 -6.68 -6.94 -11.37
N ARG A 347 -5.72 -7.87 -11.44
CA ARG A 347 -5.45 -8.72 -12.62
C ARG A 347 -6.67 -9.54 -13.07
N ASN A 348 -7.65 -9.80 -12.21
CA ASN A 348 -8.87 -10.52 -12.55
C ASN A 348 -9.94 -9.62 -13.19
N PHE A 349 -9.76 -8.30 -13.16
CA PHE A 349 -10.70 -7.31 -13.68
C PHE A 349 -10.23 -6.67 -14.99
N ILE A 350 -8.92 -6.68 -15.26
CA ILE A 350 -8.32 -6.13 -16.47
C ILE A 350 -7.59 -7.22 -17.24
N ASP A 351 -8.03 -7.44 -18.49
CA ASP A 351 -7.52 -8.48 -19.37
C ASP A 351 -6.40 -8.01 -20.29
N GLY A 352 -6.04 -6.73 -20.23
CA GLY A 352 -5.05 -6.14 -21.12
C GLY A 352 -5.57 -5.96 -22.54
N LEU A 353 -6.89 -5.98 -22.75
CA LEU A 353 -7.46 -5.85 -24.09
C LEU A 353 -7.27 -4.43 -24.64
N PRO A 354 -7.16 -4.24 -25.97
CA PRO A 354 -6.99 -2.92 -26.58
C PRO A 354 -8.07 -1.89 -26.23
N ASN A 355 -9.28 -2.33 -25.85
CA ASN A 355 -10.36 -1.44 -25.41
C ASN A 355 -10.28 -1.06 -23.92
N GLN A 356 -9.43 -1.72 -23.14
CA GLN A 356 -9.18 -1.44 -21.71
C GLN A 356 -7.89 -0.65 -21.51
N MET A 357 -6.99 -0.67 -22.50
CA MET A 357 -5.65 -0.09 -22.42
C MET A 357 -5.52 1.13 -23.33
N PHE A 358 -4.89 2.19 -22.84
CA PHE A 358 -4.52 3.37 -23.61
C PHE A 358 -3.25 3.10 -24.43
N ASP A 359 -2.23 2.52 -23.79
CA ASP A 359 -0.98 2.09 -24.42
C ASP A 359 -0.55 0.70 -23.90
N GLN A 360 0.73 0.36 -23.94
CA GLN A 360 1.23 -0.93 -23.48
C GLN A 360 1.06 -1.13 -21.95
N LEU A 361 1.17 -0.06 -21.17
CA LEU A 361 1.23 -0.11 -19.71
C LEU A 361 -0.03 0.46 -19.06
N HIS A 362 -0.60 1.49 -19.65
CA HIS A 362 -1.58 2.33 -18.99
C HIS A 362 -3.02 1.95 -19.39
N PRO A 363 -3.93 1.77 -18.41
CA PRO A 363 -5.35 1.59 -18.67
C PRO A 363 -5.97 2.89 -19.21
N ASN A 364 -6.98 2.77 -20.07
CA ASN A 364 -7.82 3.91 -20.44
C ASN A 364 -8.97 4.10 -19.43
N ASP A 365 -9.95 4.97 -19.70
CA ASP A 365 -11.11 5.20 -18.82
C ASP A 365 -11.85 3.91 -18.42
N LEU A 366 -12.03 2.97 -19.37
CA LEU A 366 -12.64 1.68 -19.08
C LEU A 366 -11.73 0.86 -18.15
N GLY A 367 -10.43 0.80 -18.44
CA GLY A 367 -9.46 0.11 -17.59
C GLY A 367 -9.41 0.67 -16.17
N HIS A 368 -9.39 2.00 -15.99
CA HIS A 368 -9.45 2.63 -14.67
C HIS A 368 -10.76 2.31 -13.93
N SER A 369 -11.89 2.30 -14.62
CA SER A 369 -13.17 1.88 -14.05
C SER A 369 -13.15 0.41 -13.58
N LEU A 370 -12.51 -0.49 -14.35
CA LEU A 370 -12.33 -1.90 -13.98
C LEU A 370 -11.41 -2.07 -12.76
N ILE A 371 -10.32 -1.29 -12.69
CA ILE A 371 -9.43 -1.27 -11.51
C ILE A 371 -10.22 -0.80 -10.28
N ARG A 372 -11.01 0.29 -10.39
CA ARG A 372 -11.89 0.72 -9.31
C ARG A 372 -12.83 -0.39 -8.86
N ASN A 373 -13.48 -1.10 -9.80
CA ASN A 373 -14.37 -2.21 -9.47
C ASN A 373 -13.64 -3.34 -8.69
N ALA A 374 -12.36 -3.58 -9.00
CA ALA A 374 -11.54 -4.53 -8.26
C ALA A 374 -11.38 -4.10 -6.80
N PHE A 375 -11.02 -2.83 -6.54
CA PHE A 375 -10.93 -2.30 -5.18
C PHE A 375 -12.28 -2.36 -4.45
N GLU A 376 -13.37 -1.97 -5.12
CA GLU A 376 -14.73 -2.05 -4.55
C GLU A 376 -15.14 -3.48 -4.17
N SER A 377 -14.63 -4.50 -4.86
CA SER A 377 -14.99 -5.90 -4.59
C SER A 377 -14.51 -6.43 -3.23
N VAL A 378 -13.50 -5.78 -2.64
CA VAL A 378 -12.92 -6.17 -1.33
C VAL A 378 -13.00 -5.06 -0.29
N TRP A 379 -13.54 -3.89 -0.66
CA TRP A 379 -13.65 -2.73 0.22
C TRP A 379 -14.57 -3.05 1.41
N LYS A 380 -14.06 -2.84 2.63
CA LYS A 380 -14.80 -3.06 3.88
C LYS A 380 -15.32 -1.76 4.47
#